data_AF-A0A4Y7RT17-F1
#
_entry.id   AF-A0A4Y7RT17-F1
#
_cell.length_a   1.000
_cell.length_b   1.000
_cell.length_c   1.000
_cell.angle_alpha   90.00
_cell.angle_beta   90.00
_cell.angle_gamma   90.00
#
_symmetry.space_group_name_H-M   'P 1'
#
loop_
_entity.id
_entity.type
_entity.pdbx_description
1 polymer ?
#
loop_
_entity_poly.entity_id
_entity_poly.type
_entity_poly.pdbx_seq_one_letter_code
_entity_poly.pdbx_strand_id
1 'polypeptide(L)' 'MNRDELLEAMENTINDINQVKEKINQTGEPSILDQLRRKLKELVDQHFRLIDQLG' A
#
# COMPACT_ATOMS: atom_id res chain seq x y z
N MET A 1 19.30 2.98 -0.34
CA MET A 1 18.35 3.56 0.62
C MET A 1 18.98 3.43 1.99
N ASN A 2 19.09 4.52 2.74
CA ASN A 2 19.48 4.48 4.14
C ASN A 2 18.28 4.11 5.03
N ARG A 3 18.51 3.92 6.33
CA ARG A 3 17.47 3.48 7.26
C ARG A 3 16.31 4.49 7.37
N ASP A 4 16.60 5.79 7.35
CA ASP A 4 15.59 6.83 7.49
C ASP A 4 14.71 6.92 6.23
N GLU A 5 15.33 6.87 5.05
CA GLU A 5 14.64 6.79 3.75
C GLU A 5 13.75 5.54 3.66
N LEU A 6 14.19 4.41 4.24
CA LEU A 6 13.42 3.17 4.25
C LEU A 6 12.20 3.26 5.17
N LEU A 7 12.35 3.88 6.34
CA LEU A 7 11.25 4.14 7.26
C LEU A 7 10.22 5.10 6.64
N GLU A 8 10.68 6.17 5.97
CA GLU A 8 9.82 7.10 5.23
C GLU A 8 9.06 6.38 4.10
N ALA A 9 9.75 5.52 3.32
CA ALA A 9 9.11 4.74 2.27
C ALA A 9 8.04 3.78 2.83
N MET A 10 8.27 3.20 4.01
CA MET A 10 7.29 2.35 4.69
C MET A 10 6.07 3.14 5.15
N GLU A 11 6.27 4.31 5.75
CA GLU A 11 5.18 5.19 6.18
C GLU A 11 4.31 5.63 5.00
N ASN A 12 4.96 6.05 3.90
CA ASN A 12 4.27 6.40 2.65
C ASN A 12 3.45 5.22 2.10
N THR A 13 4.01 4.01 2.12
CA THR A 13 3.31 2.81 1.66
C THR A 13 2.09 2.49 2.55
N ILE A 14 2.18 2.68 3.88
CA ILE A 14 1.05 2.52 4.80
C ILE A 14 -0.05 3.57 4.50
N ASN A 15 0.33 4.81 4.25
CA ASN A 15 -0.60 5.88 3.90
C ASN A 15 -1.35 5.55 2.61
N ASP A 16 -0.64 5.07 1.57
CA ASP A 16 -1.26 4.64 0.32
C ASP A 16 -2.22 3.47 0.51
N ILE A 17 -1.85 2.48 1.35
CA ILE A 17 -2.73 1.36 1.71
C ILE A 17 -4.02 1.87 2.33
N ASN A 18 -3.94 2.81 3.26
CA ASN A 18 -5.11 3.37 3.93
C ASN A 18 -6.03 4.13 2.96
N GLN A 19 -5.45 4.97 2.09
CA GLN A 19 -6.24 5.66 1.05
C GLN A 19 -6.94 4.69 0.10
N VAL A 20 -6.28 3.60 -0.29
CA VAL A 20 -6.90 2.58 -1.14
C VAL A 20 -8.04 1.87 -0.40
N LYS A 21 -7.89 1.55 0.88
CA LYS A 21 -8.97 0.98 1.70
C LYS A 21 -10.18 1.91 1.79
N GLU A 22 -9.96 3.21 1.99
CA GLU A 22 -11.04 4.20 2.01
C GLU A 22 -11.78 4.24 0.67
N LYS A 23 -11.04 4.26 -0.45
CA LYS A 23 -11.64 4.22 -1.79
C LYS A 23 -12.45 2.96 -2.04
N ILE A 24 -11.99 1.80 -1.56
CA ILE A 24 -12.74 0.53 -1.64
C ILE A 24 -14.06 0.65 -0.87
N ASN A 25 -14.04 1.24 0.32
CA ASN A 25 -15.24 1.40 1.14
C ASN A 25 -16.23 2.42 0.57
N GLN A 26 -15.74 3.39 -0.21
CA GLN A 26 -16.56 4.45 -0.80
C GLN A 26 -17.14 4.09 -2.17
N THR A 27 -16.47 3.20 -2.93
CA THR A 27 -16.92 2.85 -4.28
C THR A 27 -17.94 1.70 -4.27
N GLY A 28 -19.01 1.86 -5.05
CA GLY A 28 -19.99 0.80 -5.34
C GLY A 28 -19.77 0.12 -6.69
N GLU A 29 -18.76 0.54 -7.46
CA GLU A 29 -18.53 0.04 -8.81
C GLU A 29 -17.65 -1.22 -8.80
N PRO A 30 -18.15 -2.39 -9.23
CA PRO A 30 -17.40 -3.64 -9.17
C PRO A 30 -16.08 -3.62 -9.94
N SER A 31 -16.03 -2.93 -11.08
CA SER A 31 -14.81 -2.77 -11.89
C SER A 31 -13.72 -1.98 -11.15
N ILE A 32 -14.11 -0.92 -10.44
CA ILE A 32 -13.19 -0.10 -9.63
C ILE A 32 -12.74 -0.88 -8.41
N LEU A 33 -13.64 -1.64 -7.76
CA LEU A 33 -13.30 -2.50 -6.63
C LEU A 33 -12.20 -3.50 -6.97
N ASP A 34 -12.29 -4.18 -8.13
CA ASP A 34 -11.26 -5.14 -8.54
C ASP A 34 -9.91 -4.48 -8.80
N GLN A 35 -9.89 -3.29 -9.41
CA GLN A 35 -8.67 -2.51 -9.60
C GLN A 35 -8.05 -2.09 -8.27
N LEU A 36 -8.86 -1.56 -7.35
CA LEU A 36 -8.39 -1.14 -6.03
C LEU A 36 -7.90 -2.31 -5.19
N ARG A 37 -8.54 -3.49 -5.27
CA ARG A 37 -8.07 -4.71 -4.59
C ARG A 37 -6.71 -5.17 -5.12
N ARG A 38 -6.48 -5.10 -6.44
CA ARG A 38 -5.17 -5.39 -7.02
C ARG A 38 -4.11 -4.41 -6.55
N LYS A 39 -4.41 -3.11 -6.59
CA LYS A 39 -3.51 -2.06 -6.09
C LYS A 39 -3.19 -2.26 -4.59
N LEU A 40 -4.19 -2.60 -3.78
CA LEU A 40 -3.99 -2.88 -2.35
C LEU A 40 -3.01 -4.04 -2.14
N LYS A 41 -3.15 -5.11 -2.93
CA LYS A 41 -2.24 -6.26 -2.87
C LYS A 41 -0.80 -5.85 -3.22
N GLU A 42 -0.62 -5.10 -4.30
CA GLU A 42 0.70 -4.63 -4.73
C GLU A 42 1.38 -3.77 -3.65
N LEU A 43 0.63 -2.86 -3.02
CA LEU A 43 1.14 -2.02 -1.92
C LEU A 43 1.51 -2.84 -0.69
N VAL A 44 0.72 -3.86 -0.33
CA VAL A 44 1.04 -4.77 0.78
C VAL A 44 2.31 -5.57 0.48
N ASP A 45 2.42 -6.12 -0.73
CA ASP A 45 3.62 -6.85 -1.18
C ASP A 45 4.86 -5.94 -1.19
N GLN A 46 4.71 -4.69 -1.61
CA GLN A 46 5.77 -3.68 -1.53
C GLN A 46 6.16 -3.40 -0.07
N HIS A 47 5.20 -3.24 0.84
CA HIS A 47 5.48 -2.98 2.25
C HIS A 47 6.28 -4.12 2.89
N PHE A 48 5.93 -5.38 2.60
CA PHE A 48 6.70 -6.53 3.07
C PHE A 48 8.14 -6.53 2.55
N ARG A 49 8.37 -6.18 1.28
CA ARG A 49 9.74 -6.05 0.76
C ARG A 49 10.54 -4.95 1.46
N LEU A 50 9.91 -3.84 1.84
CA LEU A 50 10.57 -2.79 2.60
C LEU A 50 10.91 -3.25 4.03
N ILE A 51 10.04 -4.05 4.66
CA ILE A 51 10.32 -4.69 5.95
C ILE A 51 11.51 -5.65 5.82
N ASP A 52 11.56 -6.47 4.78
CA ASP A 52 12.67 -7.40 4.55
C ASP A 52 14.01 -6.66 4.36
N GLN A 53 13.99 -5.43 3.84
CA GLN A 53 15.18 -4.58 3.69
C GLN A 53 15.65 -3.94 5.01
N LEU A 54 14.80 -3.88 6.04
CA LEU A 54 15.19 -3.42 7.38
C LEU A 54 15.88 -4.52 8.19
N GLY A 55 15.65 -5.79 7.83
CA GLY A 55 16.15 -6.99 8.52
C GLY A 55 17.61 -7.31 8.26
#